data_AF-A0AAP2GWC9-F1
#
_entry.id   AF-A0AAP2GWC9-F1
#
_cell.length_a   1.000
_cell.length_b   1.000
_cell.length_c   1.000
_cell.angle_alpha   90.00
_cell.angle_beta   90.00
_cell.angle_gamma   90.00
#
_symmetry.space_group_name_H-M   'P 1'
#
loop_
_entity.id
_entity.type
_entity.pdbx_description
1 polymer ?
#
loop_
_entity_poly.entity_id
_entity_poly.type
_entity_poly.pdbx_seq_one_letter_code
_entity_poly.pdbx_strand_id
1 'polypeptide(L)'
;MITAKMKVAAGVVCVLYILVQTFQWWVFAQAPSATPTPLEDFLFSAQPLSILRSWLMLFSMFGLFYIFFVLCLSIYKTHTASSLLALTGFFVFFLLEIILRSVELFYTQVHLPAEYAAATDVTRREAIVSFVTQFQQVQRALYFPLGLSQTVGSFIIAGVYPASPRYHYAIKAIMFINGLRLLLRMLTVYGGIPAFPANLYDTLYLPLVYVTFGVMAWWFFRSRSTNPENVV
;
A
#
# COMPACT_ATOMS: atom_id res chain seq x y z
N MET A 1 -4.09 -2.96 25.60
CA MET A 1 -4.01 -1.52 25.90
C MET A 1 -2.95 -0.92 24.98
N ILE A 2 -3.23 0.15 24.23
CA ILE A 2 -2.20 0.79 23.39
C ILE A 2 -1.34 1.69 24.25
N THR A 3 -0.02 1.55 24.13
CA THR A 3 0.95 2.38 24.85
C THR A 3 1.36 3.61 24.02
N ALA A 4 1.86 4.65 24.67
CA ALA A 4 2.43 5.81 23.98
C ALA A 4 3.59 5.40 23.05
N LYS A 5 4.40 4.40 23.46
CA LYS A 5 5.50 3.86 22.66
C LYS A 5 5.00 3.27 21.34
N MET A 6 3.89 2.51 21.37
CA MET A 6 3.31 1.93 20.15
C MET A 6 2.84 3.01 19.17
N LYS A 7 2.21 4.07 19.68
CA LYS A 7 1.78 5.21 18.85
C LYS A 7 2.97 5.92 18.21
N VAL A 8 4.01 6.23 19.00
CA VAL A 8 5.23 6.87 18.47
C VAL A 8 5.87 6.00 17.38
N ALA A 9 6.00 4.69 17.61
CA ALA A 9 6.52 3.77 16.61
C ALA A 9 5.66 3.80 15.33
N ALA A 10 4.33 3.75 15.44
CA ALA A 10 3.44 3.82 14.27
C ALA A 10 3.59 5.15 13.52
N GLY A 11 3.73 6.27 14.24
CA GLY A 11 4.00 7.58 13.64
C GLY A 11 5.33 7.64 12.88
N VAL A 12 6.41 7.05 13.42
CA VAL A 12 7.70 6.93 12.73
C VAL A 12 7.57 6.07 11.48
N VAL A 13 6.87 4.95 11.56
CA VAL A 13 6.63 4.07 10.42
C VAL A 13 5.84 4.79 9.31
N CYS A 14 4.87 5.66 9.65
CA CYS A 14 4.19 6.49 8.65
C CYS A 14 5.17 7.41 7.91
N VAL A 15 6.11 8.04 8.62
CA VAL A 15 7.13 8.91 8.01
C VAL A 15 8.06 8.10 7.10
N LEU A 16 8.55 6.95 7.57
CA LEU A 16 9.38 6.06 6.76
C LEU A 16 8.64 5.60 5.50
N TYR A 17 7.35 5.28 5.61
CA TYR A 17 6.54 4.89 4.47
C TYR A 17 6.43 6.01 3.42
N ILE A 18 6.26 7.26 3.85
CA ILE A 18 6.28 8.41 2.93
C ILE A 18 7.62 8.47 2.19
N LEU A 19 8.74 8.33 2.89
CA LEU A 19 10.07 8.34 2.27
C LEU A 19 10.24 7.21 1.24
N VAL A 20 9.78 6.00 1.57
CA VAL A 20 9.79 4.87 0.63
C VAL A 20 8.94 5.15 -0.60
N GLN A 21 7.75 5.74 -0.43
CA GLN A 21 6.88 6.09 -1.55
C GLN A 21 7.47 7.21 -2.43
N THR A 22 8.12 8.20 -1.83
CA THR A 22 8.84 9.26 -2.56
C THR A 22 10.01 8.69 -3.34
N PHE A 23 10.79 7.78 -2.74
CA PHE A 23 11.85 7.06 -3.43
C PHE A 23 11.30 6.25 -4.59
N GLN A 24 10.23 5.47 -4.38
CA GLN A 24 9.56 4.71 -5.44
C GLN A 24 9.14 5.61 -6.60
N TRP A 25 8.51 6.75 -6.32
CA TRP A 25 8.09 7.70 -7.35
C TRP A 25 9.30 8.23 -8.14
N TRP A 26 10.39 8.56 -7.45
CA TRP A 26 11.64 8.98 -8.10
C TRP A 26 12.27 7.88 -8.97
N VAL A 27 12.25 6.61 -8.52
CA VAL A 27 12.74 5.47 -9.32
C VAL A 27 11.92 5.30 -10.61
N PHE A 28 10.59 5.40 -10.53
CA PHE A 28 9.75 5.32 -11.73
C PHE A 28 9.97 6.49 -12.70
N ALA A 29 10.34 7.68 -12.20
CA ALA A 29 10.72 8.81 -13.05
C ALA A 29 12.04 8.58 -13.82
N GLN A 30 12.83 7.55 -13.47
CA GLN A 30 14.04 7.16 -14.21
C GLN A 30 13.74 6.16 -15.35
N ALA A 31 12.48 5.74 -15.53
CA ALA A 31 12.14 4.79 -16.58
C ALA A 31 12.44 5.38 -17.98
N PRO A 32 13.08 4.61 -18.88
CA PRO A 32 13.60 5.12 -20.16
C PRO A 32 12.52 5.56 -21.16
N SER A 33 11.25 5.17 -20.95
CA SER A 33 10.15 5.46 -21.86
C SER A 33 8.83 5.66 -21.12
N ALA A 34 8.01 6.62 -21.58
CA ALA A 34 6.66 6.84 -21.05
C ALA A 34 5.66 5.71 -21.38
N THR A 35 5.95 4.92 -22.42
CA THR A 35 5.15 3.76 -22.85
C THR A 35 6.08 2.57 -23.17
N PRO A 36 6.67 1.93 -22.15
CA PRO A 36 7.58 0.81 -22.37
C PRO A 36 6.86 -0.37 -23.01
N THR A 37 7.56 -1.07 -23.90
CA THR A 37 7.17 -2.42 -24.30
C THR A 37 7.24 -3.36 -23.08
N PRO A 38 6.50 -4.49 -23.07
CA PRO A 38 6.56 -5.45 -21.95
C PRO A 38 7.99 -5.94 -21.65
N LEU A 39 8.83 -6.05 -22.69
CA LEU A 39 10.23 -6.43 -22.54
C LEU A 39 11.06 -5.31 -21.89
N GLU A 40 10.88 -4.06 -22.29
CA GLU A 40 11.59 -2.92 -21.69
C GLU A 40 11.21 -2.74 -20.22
N ASP A 41 9.92 -2.87 -19.87
CA ASP A 41 9.44 -2.82 -18.49
C ASP A 41 10.03 -3.95 -17.64
N PHE A 42 10.02 -5.18 -18.18
CA PHE A 42 10.65 -6.34 -17.56
C PHE A 42 12.14 -6.12 -17.28
N LEU A 43 12.92 -5.68 -18.29
CA LEU A 43 14.35 -5.46 -18.14
C LEU A 43 14.67 -4.27 -17.22
N PHE A 44 13.84 -3.21 -17.23
CA PHE A 44 13.97 -2.09 -16.30
C PHE A 44 13.69 -2.51 -14.85
N SER A 45 12.72 -3.40 -14.64
CA SER A 45 12.38 -3.93 -13.31
C SER A 45 13.52 -4.73 -12.66
N ALA A 46 14.43 -5.28 -13.47
CA ALA A 46 15.60 -6.05 -13.04
C ALA A 46 16.81 -5.17 -12.63
N GLN A 47 16.74 -3.85 -12.85
CA GLN A 47 17.85 -2.96 -12.51
C GLN A 47 18.05 -2.87 -10.99
N PRO A 48 19.29 -2.66 -10.49
CA PRO A 48 19.56 -2.61 -9.04
C PRO A 48 18.70 -1.61 -8.29
N LEU A 49 18.37 -0.48 -8.93
CA LEU A 49 17.54 0.56 -8.34
C LEU A 49 16.07 0.10 -8.17
N SER A 50 15.53 -0.59 -9.18
CA SER A 50 14.19 -1.20 -9.15
C SER A 50 14.09 -2.30 -8.10
N ILE A 51 15.14 -3.12 -7.95
CA ILE A 51 15.22 -4.17 -6.93
C ILE A 51 15.25 -3.56 -5.52
N LEU A 52 16.05 -2.52 -5.29
CA LEU A 52 16.09 -1.82 -3.99
C LEU A 52 14.72 -1.23 -3.63
N ARG A 53 14.03 -0.61 -4.59
CA ARG A 53 12.64 -0.12 -4.42
C ARG A 53 11.72 -1.26 -3.99
N SER A 54 11.76 -2.40 -4.67
CA SER A 54 10.92 -3.56 -4.34
C SER A 54 11.19 -4.11 -2.95
N TRP A 55 12.45 -4.16 -2.50
CA TRP A 55 12.80 -4.51 -1.12
C TRP A 55 12.19 -3.53 -0.11
N LEU A 56 12.37 -2.23 -0.32
CA LEU A 56 11.82 -1.21 0.57
C LEU A 56 10.29 -1.28 0.63
N MET A 57 9.63 -1.54 -0.50
CA MET A 57 8.18 -1.75 -0.57
C MET A 57 7.74 -3.00 0.18
N LEU A 58 8.44 -4.13 0.01
CA LEU A 58 8.14 -5.37 0.73
C LEU A 58 8.25 -5.18 2.24
N PHE A 59 9.34 -4.57 2.73
CA PHE A 59 9.50 -4.29 4.16
C PHE A 59 8.47 -3.29 4.68
N SER A 60 8.09 -2.31 3.85
CA SER A 60 7.05 -1.34 4.17
C SER A 60 5.69 -1.99 4.44
N MET A 61 5.38 -3.15 3.85
CA MET A 61 4.11 -3.84 4.12
C MET A 61 3.97 -4.28 5.58
N PHE A 62 5.05 -4.72 6.22
CA PHE A 62 5.04 -5.04 7.65
C PHE A 62 4.84 -3.79 8.51
N GLY A 63 5.47 -2.68 8.12
CA GLY A 63 5.29 -1.39 8.78
C GLY A 63 3.85 -0.87 8.66
N LEU A 64 3.28 -0.93 7.47
CA LEU A 64 1.89 -0.57 7.23
C LEU A 64 0.94 -1.45 8.04
N PHE A 65 1.16 -2.77 8.09
CA PHE A 65 0.35 -3.65 8.93
C PHE A 65 0.38 -3.21 10.39
N TYR A 66 1.56 -2.87 10.90
CA TYR A 66 1.70 -2.35 12.25
C TYR A 66 0.88 -1.06 12.47
N ILE A 67 0.91 -0.11 11.53
CA ILE A 67 0.10 1.13 11.60
C ILE A 67 -1.39 0.79 11.75
N PHE A 68 -1.94 -0.06 10.88
CA PHE A 68 -3.36 -0.40 10.92
C PHE A 68 -3.72 -1.26 12.13
N PHE A 69 -2.81 -2.11 12.60
CA PHE A 69 -2.96 -2.87 13.84
C PHE A 69 -3.12 -1.93 15.05
N VAL A 70 -2.21 -0.95 15.20
CA VAL A 70 -2.31 0.07 16.24
C VAL A 70 -3.60 0.88 16.10
N LEU A 71 -4.00 1.21 14.87
CA LEU A 71 -5.25 1.94 14.62
C LEU A 71 -6.48 1.14 15.08
N CYS A 72 -6.58 -0.14 14.72
CA CYS A 72 -7.68 -1.01 15.10
C CYS A 72 -7.72 -1.23 16.62
N LEU A 73 -6.57 -1.52 17.24
CA LEU A 73 -6.49 -1.69 18.70
C LEU A 73 -6.96 -0.45 19.48
N SER A 74 -6.92 0.74 18.87
CA SER A 74 -7.28 1.99 19.55
C SER A 74 -8.77 2.12 19.80
N ILE A 75 -9.58 1.40 19.01
CA ILE A 75 -11.03 1.38 19.09
C ILE A 75 -11.57 0.02 19.56
N TYR A 76 -10.71 -0.97 19.78
CA TYR A 76 -11.11 -2.34 20.10
C TYR A 76 -11.99 -2.42 21.34
N LYS A 77 -11.70 -1.64 22.39
CA LYS A 77 -12.49 -1.67 23.64
C LYS A 77 -13.93 -1.16 23.46
N THR A 78 -14.18 -0.26 22.51
CA THR A 78 -15.50 0.35 22.30
C THR A 78 -16.25 -0.27 21.13
N HIS A 79 -15.54 -0.77 20.11
CA HIS A 79 -16.10 -1.33 18.88
C HIS A 79 -15.38 -2.63 18.49
N THR A 80 -15.43 -3.64 19.36
CA THR A 80 -14.73 -4.92 19.19
C THR A 80 -14.97 -5.56 17.83
N ALA A 81 -16.24 -5.78 17.44
CA ALA A 81 -16.58 -6.45 16.19
C ALA A 81 -16.09 -5.69 14.95
N SER A 82 -16.31 -4.37 14.92
CA SER A 82 -15.86 -3.51 13.81
C SER A 82 -14.33 -3.43 13.74
N SER A 83 -13.65 -3.36 14.88
CA SER A 83 -12.18 -3.37 14.94
C SER A 83 -11.62 -4.68 14.40
N LEU A 84 -12.20 -5.83 14.74
CA LEU A 84 -11.75 -7.13 14.25
C LEU A 84 -12.02 -7.27 12.75
N LEU A 85 -13.21 -6.87 12.28
CA LEU A 85 -13.54 -6.93 10.86
C LEU A 85 -12.62 -6.03 10.02
N ALA A 86 -12.34 -4.81 10.49
CA ALA A 86 -11.38 -3.92 9.82
C ALA A 86 -9.97 -4.51 9.81
N LEU A 87 -9.52 -5.07 10.95
CA LEU A 87 -8.21 -5.70 11.05
C LEU A 87 -8.10 -6.90 10.10
N THR A 88 -9.14 -7.73 9.97
CA THR A 88 -9.17 -8.84 9.01
C THR A 88 -9.06 -8.33 7.58
N GLY A 89 -9.80 -7.28 7.22
CA GLY A 89 -9.70 -6.66 5.89
C GLY A 89 -8.29 -6.15 5.60
N PHE A 90 -7.67 -5.44 6.53
CA PHE A 90 -6.28 -5.00 6.40
C PHE A 90 -5.30 -6.17 6.36
N PHE A 91 -5.48 -7.19 7.18
CA PHE A 91 -4.63 -8.38 7.19
C PHE A 91 -4.65 -9.11 5.85
N VAL A 92 -5.82 -9.31 5.25
CA VAL A 92 -5.96 -9.90 3.91
C VAL A 92 -5.24 -9.04 2.86
N PHE A 93 -5.40 -7.72 2.90
CA PHE A 93 -4.67 -6.79 2.04
C PHE A 93 -3.14 -7.01 2.16
N PHE A 94 -2.59 -7.03 3.37
CA PHE A 94 -1.15 -7.21 3.58
C PHE A 94 -0.65 -8.58 3.16
N LEU A 95 -1.42 -9.64 3.44
CA LEU A 95 -1.05 -11.00 3.06
C LEU A 95 -0.93 -11.11 1.54
N LEU A 96 -1.93 -10.61 0.80
CA LEU A 96 -1.91 -10.62 -0.66
C LEU A 96 -0.78 -9.75 -1.22
N GLU A 97 -0.56 -8.55 -0.68
CA GLU A 97 0.51 -7.65 -1.14
C GLU A 97 1.89 -8.27 -0.87
N ILE A 98 2.13 -8.89 0.29
CA ILE A 98 3.39 -9.58 0.61
C ILE A 98 3.65 -10.73 -0.37
N ILE A 99 2.64 -11.56 -0.65
CA ILE A 99 2.77 -12.65 -1.62
C ILE A 99 3.12 -12.10 -3.00
N LEU A 100 2.36 -11.12 -3.49
CA LEU A 100 2.58 -10.51 -4.80
C LEU A 100 3.97 -9.88 -4.90
N ARG A 101 4.39 -9.08 -3.91
CA ARG A 101 5.70 -8.42 -3.88
C ARG A 101 6.85 -9.40 -3.76
N SER A 102 6.66 -10.51 -3.04
CA SER A 102 7.68 -11.55 -2.92
C SER A 102 7.89 -12.25 -4.26
N VAL A 103 6.80 -12.64 -4.95
CA VAL A 103 6.91 -13.25 -6.28
C VAL A 103 7.49 -12.26 -7.30
N GLU A 104 7.05 -10.99 -7.26
CA GLU A 104 7.58 -9.92 -8.11
C GLU A 104 9.10 -9.78 -7.92
N LEU A 105 9.56 -9.61 -6.67
CA LEU A 105 10.96 -9.39 -6.35
C LEU A 105 11.83 -10.62 -6.66
N PHE A 106 11.53 -11.77 -6.07
CA PHE A 106 12.44 -12.92 -6.14
C PHE A 106 12.37 -13.65 -7.48
N TYR A 107 11.17 -13.78 -8.04
CA TYR A 107 10.99 -14.52 -9.28
C TYR A 107 11.10 -13.60 -10.50
N THR A 108 10.31 -12.53 -10.57
CA THR A 108 10.26 -11.72 -11.80
C THR A 108 11.40 -10.72 -11.96
N GLN A 109 11.96 -10.17 -10.88
CA GLN A 109 13.02 -9.16 -10.95
C GLN A 109 14.42 -9.72 -10.74
N VAL A 110 14.57 -10.88 -10.10
CA VAL A 110 15.89 -11.50 -9.83
C VAL A 110 16.11 -12.73 -10.69
N HIS A 111 15.23 -13.74 -10.59
CA HIS A 111 15.44 -15.03 -11.25
C HIS A 111 15.22 -14.98 -12.77
N LEU A 112 14.05 -14.54 -13.24
CA LEU A 112 13.72 -14.53 -14.67
C LEU A 112 14.67 -13.66 -15.52
N PRO A 113 15.15 -12.49 -15.09
CA PRO A 113 16.09 -11.70 -15.87
C PRO A 113 17.44 -12.41 -16.04
N ALA A 114 17.90 -13.13 -15.01
CA ALA A 114 19.11 -13.95 -15.10
C ALA A 114 18.92 -15.12 -16.09
N GLU A 115 17.77 -15.80 -16.05
CA GLU A 115 17.45 -16.84 -17.03
C GLU A 115 17.35 -16.28 -18.46
N TYR A 116 16.74 -15.11 -18.62
CA TYR A 116 16.60 -14.44 -19.91
C TYR A 116 17.96 -14.09 -20.52
N ALA A 117 18.88 -13.56 -19.70
CA ALA A 117 20.24 -13.22 -20.12
C ALA A 117 21.07 -14.47 -20.49
N ALA A 118 20.88 -15.59 -19.77
CA ALA A 118 21.59 -16.84 -20.02
C ALA A 118 21.03 -17.63 -21.21
N ALA A 119 19.75 -17.44 -21.57
CA ALA A 119 19.13 -18.15 -22.68
C ALA A 119 19.75 -17.75 -24.03
N THR A 120 20.27 -18.73 -24.77
CA THR A 120 20.75 -18.56 -26.15
C THR A 120 19.67 -18.79 -27.20
N ASP A 121 18.60 -19.49 -26.83
CA ASP A 121 17.46 -19.79 -27.68
C ASP A 121 16.37 -18.71 -27.60
N VAL A 122 15.92 -18.25 -28.77
CA VAL A 122 14.86 -17.25 -28.92
C VAL A 122 13.54 -17.75 -28.35
N THR A 123 13.20 -19.03 -28.56
CA THR A 123 11.95 -19.61 -28.07
C THR A 123 11.88 -19.59 -26.54
N ARG A 124 13.00 -19.86 -25.85
CA ARG A 124 13.07 -19.75 -24.39
C ARG A 124 12.89 -18.30 -23.91
N ARG A 125 13.50 -17.33 -24.58
CA ARG A 125 13.35 -15.90 -24.25
C ARG A 125 11.91 -15.43 -24.41
N GLU A 126 11.24 -15.81 -25.50
CA GLU A 126 9.82 -15.51 -25.73
C GLU A 126 8.91 -16.14 -24.68
N ALA A 127 9.19 -17.38 -24.28
CA ALA A 127 8.44 -18.06 -23.21
C ALA A 127 8.53 -17.30 -21.88
N ILE A 128 9.72 -16.77 -21.54
CA ILE A 128 9.92 -15.95 -20.32
C ILE A 128 9.08 -14.66 -20.41
N VAL A 129 9.14 -13.93 -21.52
CA VAL A 129 8.36 -12.68 -21.69
C VAL A 129 6.86 -12.96 -21.64
N SER A 130 6.40 -14.05 -22.26
CA SER A 130 5.01 -14.48 -22.20
C SER A 130 4.57 -14.78 -20.76
N PHE A 131 5.39 -15.50 -20.00
CA PHE A 131 5.13 -15.75 -18.58
C PHE A 131 5.01 -14.44 -17.78
N VAL A 132 5.94 -13.50 -17.96
CA VAL A 132 5.90 -12.20 -17.25
C VAL A 132 4.61 -11.45 -17.58
N THR A 133 4.20 -11.45 -18.84
CA THR A 133 2.96 -10.80 -19.30
C THR A 133 1.73 -11.43 -18.65
N GLN A 134 1.66 -12.77 -18.60
CA GLN A 134 0.59 -13.49 -17.92
C GLN A 134 0.59 -13.21 -16.41
N PHE A 135 1.76 -13.19 -15.78
CA PHE A 135 1.90 -12.87 -14.36
C PHE A 135 1.38 -11.46 -14.06
N GLN A 136 1.70 -10.45 -14.87
CA GLN A 136 1.17 -9.08 -14.70
C GLN A 136 -0.36 -9.04 -14.80
N GLN A 137 -0.97 -9.85 -15.67
CA GLN A 137 -2.43 -9.96 -15.76
C GLN A 137 -3.04 -10.59 -14.50
N VAL A 138 -2.44 -11.68 -13.99
CA VAL A 138 -2.86 -12.32 -12.75
C VAL A 138 -2.70 -11.36 -11.57
N GLN A 139 -1.57 -10.65 -11.50
CA GLN A 139 -1.32 -9.62 -10.50
C GLN A 139 -2.40 -8.54 -10.55
N ARG A 140 -2.73 -8.03 -11.75
CA ARG A 140 -3.82 -7.06 -11.96
C ARG A 140 -5.17 -7.59 -11.49
N ALA A 141 -5.47 -8.87 -11.68
CA ALA A 141 -6.71 -9.48 -11.16
C ALA A 141 -6.71 -9.55 -9.62
N LEU A 142 -5.59 -9.95 -9.01
CA LEU A 142 -5.44 -10.06 -7.55
C LEU A 142 -5.48 -8.70 -6.83
N TYR A 143 -5.17 -7.60 -7.52
CA TYR A 143 -5.37 -6.26 -6.97
C TYR A 143 -6.85 -5.93 -6.66
N PHE A 144 -7.83 -6.65 -7.23
CA PHE A 144 -9.24 -6.45 -6.89
C PHE A 144 -9.59 -6.90 -5.46
N PRO A 145 -9.45 -8.19 -5.07
CA PRO A 145 -9.75 -8.61 -3.70
C PRO A 145 -8.87 -7.89 -2.67
N LEU A 146 -7.63 -7.59 -3.04
CA LEU A 146 -6.72 -6.78 -2.24
C LEU A 146 -7.27 -5.36 -2.01
N GLY A 147 -7.62 -4.64 -3.07
CA GLY A 147 -8.18 -3.29 -2.99
C GLY A 147 -9.53 -3.26 -2.24
N LEU A 148 -10.36 -4.29 -2.45
CA LEU A 148 -11.66 -4.43 -1.78
C LEU A 148 -11.48 -4.60 -0.27
N SER A 149 -10.59 -5.50 0.17
CA SER A 149 -10.33 -5.77 1.59
C SER A 149 -9.85 -4.51 2.33
N GLN A 150 -8.96 -3.73 1.71
CA GLN A 150 -8.50 -2.46 2.26
C GLN A 150 -9.59 -1.38 2.25
N THR A 151 -10.43 -1.34 1.22
CA THR A 151 -11.56 -0.40 1.10
C THR A 151 -12.56 -0.63 2.24
N VAL A 152 -12.95 -1.88 2.46
CA VAL A 152 -13.87 -2.28 3.54
C VAL A 152 -13.28 -1.91 4.89
N GLY A 153 -12.03 -2.29 5.17
CA GLY A 153 -11.36 -1.91 6.43
C GLY A 153 -11.32 -0.40 6.62
N SER A 154 -11.07 0.35 5.54
CA SER A 154 -11.01 1.81 5.59
C SER A 154 -12.34 2.46 5.93
N PHE A 155 -13.43 2.02 5.29
CA PHE A 155 -14.77 2.55 5.58
C PHE A 155 -15.26 2.17 6.98
N ILE A 156 -14.95 0.95 7.45
CA ILE A 156 -15.31 0.55 8.81
C ILE A 156 -14.64 1.49 9.82
N ILE A 157 -13.32 1.68 9.73
CA ILE A 157 -12.61 2.60 10.63
C ILE A 157 -13.20 4.02 10.51
N ALA A 158 -13.42 4.52 9.30
CA ALA A 158 -14.01 5.84 9.09
C ALA A 158 -15.38 6.00 9.76
N GLY A 159 -16.21 4.95 9.78
CA GLY A 159 -17.51 4.98 10.44
C GLY A 159 -17.40 4.99 11.96
N VAL A 160 -16.62 4.05 12.51
CA VAL A 160 -16.63 3.75 13.96
C VAL A 160 -15.58 4.51 14.78
N TYR A 161 -14.61 5.19 14.15
CA TYR A 161 -13.61 5.93 14.93
C TYR A 161 -14.28 7.02 15.78
N PRO A 162 -13.89 7.19 17.05
CA PRO A 162 -14.51 8.19 17.93
C PRO A 162 -14.38 9.61 17.37
N ALA A 163 -15.40 10.44 17.55
CA ALA A 163 -15.40 11.84 17.11
C ALA A 163 -14.76 12.80 18.14
N SER A 164 -14.69 12.38 19.40
CA SER A 164 -14.07 13.12 20.49
C SER A 164 -12.77 12.46 20.93
N PRO A 165 -11.72 13.23 21.24
CA PRO A 165 -11.58 14.69 20.99
C PRO A 165 -11.51 15.04 19.49
N ARG A 166 -11.76 16.32 19.14
CA ARG A 166 -11.93 16.79 17.73
C ARG A 166 -10.83 16.35 16.77
N TYR A 167 -9.59 16.18 17.23
CA TYR A 167 -8.49 15.74 16.36
C TYR A 167 -8.64 14.29 15.85
N HIS A 168 -9.55 13.49 16.43
CA HIS A 168 -9.90 12.17 15.90
C HIS A 168 -10.68 12.24 14.58
N TYR A 169 -11.33 13.36 14.26
CA TYR A 169 -11.95 13.56 12.95
C TYR A 169 -10.95 13.46 11.80
N ALA A 170 -9.67 13.78 12.04
CA ALA A 170 -8.63 13.63 11.04
C ALA A 170 -8.45 12.18 10.60
N ILE A 171 -8.52 11.23 11.53
CA ILE A 171 -8.49 9.79 11.23
C ILE A 171 -9.75 9.36 10.48
N LYS A 172 -10.94 9.81 10.91
CA LYS A 172 -12.20 9.50 10.21
C LYS A 172 -12.14 9.96 8.76
N ALA A 173 -11.78 11.22 8.55
CA ALA A 173 -11.69 11.84 7.24
C ALA A 173 -10.66 11.13 6.37
N ILE A 174 -9.47 10.83 6.89
CA ILE A 174 -8.43 10.25 6.06
C ILE A 174 -8.70 8.79 5.69
N MET A 175 -9.31 8.02 6.60
CA MET A 175 -9.74 6.66 6.30
C MET A 175 -10.90 6.65 5.30
N PHE A 176 -11.82 7.62 5.39
CA PHE A 176 -12.88 7.79 4.40
C PHE A 176 -12.31 8.13 3.02
N ILE A 177 -11.40 9.12 2.94
CA ILE A 177 -10.74 9.52 1.69
C ILE A 177 -9.97 8.34 1.10
N ASN A 178 -9.24 7.57 1.92
CA ASN A 178 -8.53 6.39 1.46
C ASN A 178 -9.48 5.32 0.89
N GLY A 179 -10.57 5.02 1.60
CA GLY A 179 -11.60 4.08 1.14
C GLY A 179 -12.24 4.54 -0.17
N LEU A 180 -12.61 5.82 -0.27
CA LEU A 180 -13.19 6.39 -1.49
C LEU A 180 -12.20 6.34 -2.66
N ARG A 181 -10.94 6.71 -2.45
CA ARG A 181 -9.88 6.61 -3.46
C ARG A 181 -9.75 5.19 -4.02
N LEU A 182 -9.72 4.18 -3.15
CA LEU A 182 -9.60 2.79 -3.55
C LEU A 182 -10.86 2.30 -4.28
N LEU A 183 -12.04 2.66 -3.79
CA LEU A 183 -13.31 2.35 -4.46
C LEU A 183 -13.36 2.94 -5.87
N LEU A 184 -13.06 4.22 -6.03
CA LEU A 184 -13.07 4.88 -7.33
C LEU A 184 -12.04 4.25 -8.28
N ARG A 185 -10.85 3.90 -7.78
CA ARG A 185 -9.84 3.17 -8.56
C ARG A 185 -10.35 1.81 -9.02
N MET A 186 -11.05 1.07 -8.16
CA MET A 186 -11.63 -0.23 -8.53
C MET A 186 -12.76 -0.08 -9.57
N LEU A 187 -13.64 0.92 -9.43
CA LEU A 187 -14.69 1.19 -10.41
C LEU A 187 -14.10 1.52 -11.79
N THR A 188 -12.96 2.21 -11.84
CA THR A 188 -12.24 2.48 -13.08
C THR A 188 -11.54 1.26 -13.66
N VAL A 189 -10.79 0.52 -12.85
CA VAL A 189 -9.97 -0.59 -13.36
C VAL A 189 -10.81 -1.83 -13.69
N TYR A 190 -11.86 -2.11 -12.90
CA TYR A 190 -12.65 -3.35 -12.99
C TYR A 190 -14.12 -3.11 -13.39
N GLY A 191 -14.68 -1.94 -13.06
CA GLY A 191 -16.06 -1.59 -13.42
C GLY A 191 -16.21 -0.90 -14.77
N GLY A 192 -15.11 -0.49 -15.42
CA GLY A 192 -15.13 0.25 -16.69
C GLY A 192 -15.65 1.69 -16.58
N ILE A 193 -15.83 2.23 -15.36
CA ILE A 193 -16.36 3.58 -15.13
C ILE A 193 -15.19 4.55 -14.94
N PRO A 194 -15.04 5.62 -15.73
CA PRO A 194 -13.93 6.57 -15.63
C PRO A 194 -14.03 7.52 -14.40
N ALA A 195 -14.39 6.98 -13.23
CA ALA A 195 -14.55 7.69 -11.97
C ALA A 195 -13.24 8.24 -11.41
N PHE A 196 -12.10 7.57 -11.67
CA PHE A 196 -10.77 8.04 -11.29
C PHE A 196 -9.73 7.64 -12.35
N PRO A 197 -9.65 8.39 -13.46
CA PRO A 197 -8.83 8.03 -14.61
C PRO A 197 -7.34 7.98 -14.26
N ALA A 198 -6.57 7.19 -15.02
CA ALA A 198 -5.19 6.84 -14.70
C ALA A 198 -4.29 8.08 -14.51
N ASN A 199 -4.35 9.04 -15.43
CA ASN A 199 -3.59 10.29 -15.36
C ASN A 199 -3.83 11.08 -14.05
N LEU A 200 -5.09 11.16 -13.61
CA LEU A 200 -5.45 11.84 -12.39
C LEU A 200 -4.97 11.04 -11.17
N TYR A 201 -5.12 9.72 -11.19
CA TYR A 201 -4.62 8.84 -10.14
C TYR A 201 -3.11 8.99 -9.97
N ASP A 202 -2.35 8.91 -11.06
CA ASP A 202 -0.88 8.96 -11.05
C ASP A 202 -0.38 10.31 -10.52
N THR A 203 -1.03 11.40 -10.94
CA THR A 203 -0.71 12.77 -10.47
C THR A 203 -1.00 12.93 -8.98
N LEU A 204 -2.14 12.41 -8.50
CA LEU A 204 -2.56 12.58 -7.12
C LEU A 204 -2.02 11.51 -6.17
N TYR A 205 -1.44 10.42 -6.66
CA TYR A 205 -1.03 9.29 -5.83
C TYR A 205 -0.10 9.72 -4.71
N LEU A 206 1.02 10.36 -5.05
CA LEU A 206 2.03 10.77 -4.08
C LEU A 206 1.48 11.86 -3.13
N PRO A 207 0.84 12.95 -3.59
CA PRO A 207 0.16 13.89 -2.69
C PRO A 207 -0.80 13.21 -1.71
N LEU A 208 -1.60 12.24 -2.17
CA LEU A 208 -2.52 11.49 -1.32
C LEU A 208 -1.78 10.61 -0.30
N VAL A 209 -0.63 10.05 -0.63
CA VAL A 209 0.25 9.36 0.33
C VAL A 209 0.72 10.33 1.42
N TYR A 210 1.25 11.50 1.04
CA TYR A 210 1.71 12.50 2.00
C TYR A 210 0.59 12.95 2.94
N VAL A 211 -0.58 13.27 2.39
CA VAL A 211 -1.74 13.67 3.18
C VAL A 211 -2.18 12.53 4.08
N THR A 212 -2.25 11.30 3.56
CA THR A 212 -2.75 10.14 4.33
C THR A 212 -1.85 9.80 5.50
N PHE A 213 -0.58 9.52 5.21
CA PHE A 213 0.37 9.07 6.22
C PHE A 213 0.90 10.23 7.06
N GLY A 214 0.94 11.46 6.53
CA GLY A 214 1.30 12.65 7.27
C GLY A 214 0.25 12.99 8.34
N VAL A 215 -1.03 12.94 7.99
CA VAL A 215 -2.13 13.12 8.96
C VAL A 215 -2.12 12.00 10.01
N MET A 216 -1.92 10.75 9.60
CA MET A 216 -1.79 9.64 10.56
C MET A 216 -0.58 9.81 11.48
N ALA A 217 0.58 10.17 10.96
CA ALA A 217 1.80 10.40 11.74
C ALA A 217 1.58 11.51 12.79
N TRP A 218 1.05 12.65 12.34
CA TRP A 218 0.67 13.76 13.22
C TRP A 218 -0.29 13.29 14.30
N TRP A 219 -1.33 12.53 13.94
CA TRP A 219 -2.30 12.02 14.89
C TRP A 219 -1.68 11.06 15.92
N PHE A 220 -0.80 10.14 15.50
CA PHE A 220 -0.09 9.24 16.39
C PHE A 220 0.81 9.99 17.38
N PHE A 221 1.55 10.99 16.91
CA PHE A 221 2.40 11.81 17.77
C PHE A 221 1.59 12.71 18.70
N ARG A 222 0.45 13.24 18.27
CA ARG A 222 -0.41 14.06 19.12
C ARG A 222 -1.11 13.22 20.19
N SER A 223 -1.65 12.07 19.81
CA SER A 223 -2.41 11.18 20.70
C SER A 223 -1.56 10.43 21.72
N ARG A 224 -0.22 10.60 21.71
CA ARG A 224 0.68 10.11 22.77
C ARG A 224 0.56 10.91 24.07
N SER A 225 0.11 12.17 23.98
CA SER A 225 0.12 13.14 25.08
C SER A 225 -1.11 13.08 25.98
N THR A 226 -2.16 12.37 25.57
CA THR A 226 -3.35 12.10 26.40
C THR A 226 -3.09 10.89 27.28
N ASN A 227 -2.32 11.10 28.35
CA ASN A 227 -2.17 10.11 29.42
C ASN A 227 -3.53 9.96 30.14
N PRO A 228 -4.02 8.74 30.40
CA PRO A 228 -5.23 8.53 31.21
C PRO A 228 -5.07 8.96 32.68
N GLU A 229 -3.85 9.28 33.11
CA GLU A 229 -3.55 9.74 34.48
C GLU A 229 -3.90 11.21 34.75
N ASN A 230 -4.25 11.99 33.72
CA ASN A 230 -4.58 13.43 33.86
C ASN A 230 -6.07 13.73 33.62
N VAL A 231 -6.94 12.72 33.72
CA VAL A 231 -8.39 12.90 33.74
C VAL A 231 -8.88 12.46 35.13
N VAL A 232 -8.65 13.33 36.12
CA VAL A 232 -9.32 13.32 37.42
C VAL A 232 -10.44 14.34 37.36
#